data_AF-A0A962YQI8-F1
#
_entry.id   AF-A0A962YQI8-F1
#
_cell.length_a   1.000
_cell.length_b   1.000
_cell.length_c   1.000
_cell.angle_alpha   90.00
_cell.angle_beta   90.00
_cell.angle_gamma   90.00
#
_symmetry.space_group_name_H-M   'P 1'
#
loop_
_entity.id
_entity.type
_entity.pdbx_description
1 polymer ?
#
loop_
_entity_poly.entity_id
_entity_poly.type
_entity_poly.pdbx_seq_one_letter_code
_entity_poly.pdbx_strand_id
1 'polypeptide(L)' 'MGKKKKKSDKDEDVKLVVRIEAGLRDAFIEACQDMDTTASREVRQFIRDFLARSNQAAITSMDDDNKR' A
#
# COMPACT_ATOMS: atom_id res chain seq x y z
N MET A 1 -8.48 24.20 27.52
CA MET A 1 -9.10 22.85 27.44
C MET A 1 -10.24 22.92 26.46
N GLY A 2 -10.41 22.14 25.41
CA GLY A 2 -9.87 20.86 24.97
C GLY A 2 -10.97 20.24 24.09
N LYS A 3 -10.62 19.74 22.90
CA LYS A 3 -11.32 18.69 22.15
C LYS A 3 -10.54 18.43 20.85
N LYS A 4 -9.51 17.60 20.95
CA LYS A 4 -8.87 16.94 19.80
C LYS A 4 -9.95 16.05 19.17
N LYS A 5 -10.56 16.50 18.08
CA LYS A 5 -11.45 15.66 17.27
C LYS A 5 -10.61 14.52 16.72
N LYS A 6 -10.77 13.33 17.29
CA LYS A 6 -10.29 12.08 16.71
C LYS A 6 -11.15 11.87 15.46
N LYS A 7 -10.65 12.33 14.30
CA LYS A 7 -11.25 12.01 13.01
C LYS A 7 -11.20 10.50 12.89
N SER A 8 -12.38 9.90 12.87
CA SER A 8 -12.58 8.57 12.31
C SER A 8 -12.29 8.70 10.82
N ASP A 9 -11.03 8.56 10.43
CA ASP A 9 -10.63 8.35 9.05
C ASP A 9 -11.23 7.01 8.64
N LYS A 10 -12.43 7.07 8.07
CA LYS A 10 -12.88 6.02 7.17
C LYS A 10 -11.84 5.99 6.06
N ASP A 11 -11.35 4.79 5.74
CA ASP A 11 -10.43 4.49 4.66
C ASP A 11 -10.79 5.26 3.38
N GLU A 12 -10.19 6.44 3.23
CA GLU A 12 -10.19 7.13 1.95
C GLU A 12 -9.03 6.52 1.18
N ASP A 13 -9.31 5.97 -0.01
CA ASP A 13 -8.27 5.53 -0.94
C ASP A 13 -7.41 6.75 -1.33
N VAL A 14 -6.30 6.95 -0.62
CA VAL A 14 -5.35 8.02 -0.93
C VAL A 14 -4.47 7.58 -2.10
N LYS A 15 -4.41 8.42 -3.13
CA LYS A 15 -3.53 8.20 -4.28
C LYS A 15 -2.10 8.55 -3.91
N LEU A 16 -1.19 7.58 -3.97
CA LEU A 16 0.25 7.79 -3.89
C LEU A 16 0.82 7.94 -5.31
N VAL A 17 1.25 9.15 -5.67
CA VAL A 17 1.90 9.41 -6.97
C VAL A 17 3.41 9.37 -6.78
N VAL A 18 4.07 8.40 -7.43
CA VAL A 18 5.53 8.25 -7.43
C VAL A 18 6.06 8.46 -8.83
N ARG A 19 7.17 9.19 -8.96
CA ARG A 19 7.90 9.34 -10.23
C ARG A 19 9.04 8.34 -10.24
N ILE A 20 9.06 7.49 -11.26
CA ILE A 20 10.10 6.50 -11.53
C ILE A 20 10.51 6.58 -13.00
N GLU A 21 11.65 6.00 -13.34
CA GLU A 21 12.09 5.88 -14.72
C GLU A 21 11.12 4.99 -15.53
N ALA A 22 10.93 5.33 -16.82
CA ALA A 22 10.03 4.58 -17.70
C ALA A 22 10.42 3.10 -17.82
N GLY A 23 11.71 2.81 -18.00
CA GLY A 23 12.19 1.41 -18.08
C GLY A 23 11.94 0.62 -16.81
N LEU A 24 12.06 1.25 -15.63
CA LEU A 24 11.78 0.59 -14.35
C LEU A 24 10.29 0.31 -14.18
N ARG A 25 9.43 1.25 -14.58
CA ARG A 25 7.98 1.05 -14.59
C ARG A 25 7.60 -0.13 -15.47
N ASP A 26 8.14 -0.18 -16.68
CA ASP A 26 7.74 -1.19 -17.67
C ASP A 26 8.22 -2.59 -17.25
N ALA A 27 9.47 -2.71 -16.78
CA ALA A 27 9.98 -3.96 -16.21
C ALA A 27 9.18 -4.43 -14.98
N PHE A 28 8.74 -3.49 -14.12
CA PHE A 28 7.91 -3.83 -12.97
C PHE A 28 6.51 -4.31 -13.38
N ILE A 29 5.90 -3.67 -14.39
CA ILE A 29 4.59 -4.08 -14.91
C ILE A 29 4.68 -5.46 -15.57
N GLU A 30 5.72 -5.72 -16.36
CA GLU A 30 5.97 -7.01 -16.99
C GLU A 30 6.12 -8.13 -15.95
N ALA A 31 6.95 -7.91 -14.93
CA ALA A 31 7.10 -8.86 -13.82
C ALA A 31 5.78 -9.12 -13.07
N CYS A 32 4.93 -8.09 -12.88
CA CYS A 32 3.61 -8.27 -12.27
C CYS A 32 2.68 -9.12 -13.15
N GLN A 33 2.72 -8.93 -14.47
CA GLN A 33 1.92 -9.71 -15.42
C GLN A 33 2.33 -11.18 -15.41
N ASP A 34 3.62 -11.47 -15.35
CA ASP A 34 4.15 -12.83 -15.26
C ASP A 34 3.72 -13.56 -13.98
N MET A 35 3.55 -12.81 -12.88
CA MET A 35 3.11 -13.33 -11.59
C MET A 35 1.58 -13.41 -11.44
N ASP A 36 0.81 -13.03 -12.46
CA ASP A 36 -0.66 -12.90 -12.42
C ASP A 36 -1.13 -11.97 -11.27
N THR A 37 -0.36 -10.90 -11.02
CA THR A 37 -0.65 -9.88 -10.00
C THR A 37 -0.75 -8.48 -10.59
N THR A 38 -1.28 -7.54 -9.81
CA THR A 38 -1.34 -6.13 -10.24
C THR A 38 -0.24 -5.34 -9.59
N ALA A 39 0.36 -4.41 -10.35
CA ALA A 39 1.36 -3.46 -9.85
C ALA A 39 0.92 -2.77 -8.54
N SER A 40 -0.36 -2.39 -8.45
CA SER A 40 -0.94 -1.79 -7.25
C SER A 40 -0.92 -2.73 -6.03
N ARG A 41 -1.18 -4.02 -6.23
CA ARG A 41 -1.19 -5.02 -5.16
C ARG A 41 0.22 -5.30 -4.65
N GLU A 42 1.18 -5.43 -5.56
CA GLU A 42 2.60 -5.62 -5.20
C GLU A 42 3.17 -4.40 -4.47
N VAL A 43 2.85 -3.18 -4.91
CA VAL A 43 3.27 -1.96 -4.21
C VAL A 43 2.65 -1.86 -2.81
N ARG A 44 1.36 -2.17 -2.66
CA ARG A 44 0.70 -2.20 -1.34
C ARG A 44 1.34 -3.25 -0.42
N GLN A 45 1.63 -4.44 -0.93
CA GLN A 45 2.28 -5.50 -0.16
C GLN A 45 3.69 -5.09 0.25
N PHE A 46 4.47 -4.55 -0.68
CA PHE A 46 5.81 -4.04 -0.40
C PHE A 46 5.80 -2.96 0.68
N ILE A 47 4.85 -2.01 0.64
CA ILE A 47 4.70 -0.98 1.67
C ILE A 47 4.38 -1.61 3.04
N ARG A 48 3.46 -2.58 3.10
CA ARG A 48 3.12 -3.28 4.35
C ARG A 48 4.33 -4.03 4.92
N ASP A 49 5.02 -4.79 4.09
CA ASP A 49 6.20 -5.56 4.50
C ASP A 49 7.36 -4.66 4.91
N PHE A 50 7.55 -3.55 4.20
CA PHE A 50 8.53 -2.53 4.54
C PHE A 50 8.25 -1.93 5.92
N LEU A 51 7.00 -1.52 6.19
CA LEU A 51 6.61 -0.97 7.49
C LEU A 51 6.71 -1.99 8.63
N ALA A 52 6.34 -3.25 8.36
CA ALA A 52 6.46 -4.35 9.32
C ALA A 52 7.92 -4.58 9.74
N ARG A 53 8.86 -4.54 8.78
CA ARG A 53 10.31 -4.60 9.07
C ARG A 53 10.83 -3.36 9.77
N SER A 54 10.23 -2.21 9.52
CA SER A 54 10.71 -0.90 9.99
C SER A 54 10.29 -0.55 11.42
N ASN A 55 10.13 -1.50 12.34
CA ASN A 55 9.79 -1.29 13.78
C ASN A 55 8.64 -0.28 14.07
N GLN A 56 7.82 0.04 13.06
CA GLN A 56 6.63 0.89 13.13
C GLN A 56 5.41 -0.02 12.92
N ALA A 57 5.30 -1.02 13.79
CA ALA A 57 4.28 -2.07 13.77
C ALA A 57 2.87 -1.59 14.17
N ALA A 58 2.55 -0.30 14.00
CA ALA A 58 1.28 0.27 14.47
C ALA A 58 0.14 0.21 13.43
N ILE A 59 0.39 -0.27 12.21
CA ILE A 59 -0.56 -0.13 11.08
C ILE A 59 -1.09 -1.47 10.53
N THR A 60 -0.71 -2.61 11.09
CA THR A 60 -1.16 -3.93 10.61
C THR A 60 -2.34 -4.46 11.43
N SER A 61 -3.54 -3.92 11.20
CA SER A 61 -4.79 -4.60 11.58
C SER A 61 -5.97 -3.95 10.87
N MET A 62 -6.21 -4.20 9.57
CA MET A 62 -7.55 -3.97 9.01
C MET A 62 -7.91 -4.52 7.62
N ASP A 63 -7.04 -5.24 6.90
CA ASP A 63 -7.41 -5.74 5.56
C ASP A 63 -7.18 -7.25 5.42
N ASP A 64 -7.95 -8.02 6.19
CA ASP A 64 -8.14 -9.47 6.04
C ASP A 64 -9.62 -9.77 5.78
N ASP A 65 -10.26 -9.05 4.83
CA ASP A 65 -11.67 -9.29 4.47
C ASP A 65 -12.01 -8.83 3.04
N ASN A 66 -11.22 -9.23 2.05
CA ASN A 66 -11.76 -9.34 0.69
C ASN A 66 -11.59 -10.76 0.16
N LYS A 67 -12.32 -11.65 0.84
CA LYS A 67 -12.59 -13.03 0.45
C LYS A 67 -13.67 -13.02 -0.65
N ARG A 68 -13.27 -13.45 -1.85
CA ARG A 68 -14.07 -13.76 -3.05
C ARG A 68 -14.58 -12.60 -3.88
#